data_AF-D3E278-F1
#
_entry.id   AF-D3E278-F1
#
_cell.length_a   1.000
_cell.length_b   1.000
_cell.length_c   1.000
_cell.angle_alpha   90.00
_cell.angle_beta   90.00
_cell.angle_gamma   90.00
#
_symmetry.space_group_name_H-M   'P 1'
#
loop_
_entity.id
_entity.type
_entity.pdbx_description
1 polymer ?
#
loop_
_entity_poly.entity_id
_entity_poly.type
_entity_poly.pdbx_seq_one_letter_code
_entity_poly.pdbx_strand_id
1 'polypeptide(L)'
;MNIDYDGHNSTNPNNNSIVENNNNNQLSLQVPQKYEDYDIIEELQCFNCNQHTFIQLNKKSLLSNKVVYYCTNCGMSFEKQGNGFKLVDISDKSNRMWELYNLKTLTWPEWERIANGGLSDKDQAEKDKQLAIEKQKELELQRKKDLEIVVQELAKGEVNLKPVSSPVILKKNETAYLSLPNITLSEPRAVRVSKSGGYGTSYRFAKGFSVHSGVGESRSVSHDEIMAIDTGTFVITNKRVIFVGNKKSVNIDLKKILSMTVYKDGISIQRENKQKIEYFTKTNRHSMDFTIDGRTHSLPLEGYFIKAIILGQIANL
;
A
#
# COMPACT_ATOMS: atom_id res chain seq x y z
N MET A 1 -2.27 54.95 15.24
CA MET A 1 -3.16 55.58 14.25
C MET A 1 -4.36 54.67 14.08
N ASN A 2 -5.36 54.89 14.92
CA ASN A 2 -6.69 54.34 14.78
C ASN A 2 -7.44 55.26 13.82
N ILE A 3 -8.26 54.70 12.93
CA ILE A 3 -9.29 55.47 12.23
C ILE A 3 -10.60 54.73 12.43
N ASP A 4 -11.50 55.48 13.06
CA ASP A 4 -12.80 55.11 13.58
C ASP A 4 -13.84 54.88 12.48
N TYR A 5 -14.80 54.01 12.80
CA TYR A 5 -16.06 53.84 12.10
C TYR A 5 -17.09 54.74 12.79
N ASP A 6 -17.56 55.79 12.10
CA ASP A 6 -18.73 56.57 12.51
C ASP A 6 -19.90 56.35 11.55
N GLY A 7 -21.04 56.00 12.13
CA GLY A 7 -22.31 55.87 11.46
C GLY A 7 -23.08 57.18 11.38
N HIS A 8 -24.01 57.24 10.43
CA HIS A 8 -25.07 58.25 10.43
C HIS A 8 -26.45 57.60 10.33
N ASN A 9 -27.20 57.80 11.41
CA ASN A 9 -28.64 57.70 11.51
C ASN A 9 -29.29 59.03 11.10
N SER A 10 -30.43 58.94 10.41
CA SER A 10 -31.47 59.97 10.27
C SER A 10 -32.63 59.28 9.52
N THR A 11 -33.93 59.33 9.81
CA THR A 11 -34.83 59.88 10.84
C THR A 11 -36.24 59.44 10.37
N ASN A 12 -37.09 58.91 11.26
CA ASN A 12 -38.55 58.71 11.12
C ASN A 12 -39.29 60.09 11.08
N PRO A 13 -40.63 60.31 10.91
CA PRO A 13 -41.78 59.38 10.85
C PRO A 13 -42.97 59.77 9.90
N ASN A 14 -43.94 58.87 9.67
CA ASN A 14 -45.37 59.07 10.01
C ASN A 14 -46.33 58.03 9.41
N ASN A 15 -47.29 57.67 10.28
CA ASN A 15 -48.48 56.83 10.10
C ASN A 15 -49.34 57.18 8.87
N ASN A 16 -49.91 56.17 8.20
CA ASN A 16 -51.34 55.85 8.34
C ASN A 16 -51.79 54.66 7.48
N SER A 17 -52.81 53.98 8.02
CA SER A 17 -53.86 53.20 7.35
C SER A 17 -53.49 51.88 6.65
N ILE A 18 -53.85 50.82 7.36
CA ILE A 18 -54.50 49.59 6.90
C ILE A 18 -55.12 49.73 5.50
N VAL A 19 -54.58 48.98 4.54
CA VAL A 19 -55.35 48.41 3.44
C VAL A 19 -54.99 46.93 3.40
N GLU A 20 -55.92 46.11 3.90
CA GLU A 20 -55.99 44.70 3.58
C GLU A 20 -56.06 44.57 2.06
N ASN A 21 -54.99 44.08 1.43
CA ASN A 21 -55.07 43.51 0.09
C ASN A 21 -54.72 42.03 0.20
N ASN A 22 -55.75 41.26 0.54
CA ASN A 22 -55.87 39.85 0.22
C ASN A 22 -55.78 39.67 -1.30
N ASN A 23 -54.56 39.52 -1.82
CA ASN A 23 -54.35 38.93 -3.13
C ASN A 23 -53.77 37.53 -2.93
N ASN A 24 -54.68 36.60 -2.64
CA ASN A 24 -54.52 35.18 -2.94
C ASN A 24 -54.35 35.04 -4.47
N ASN A 25 -53.13 35.29 -4.97
CA ASN A 25 -52.69 34.74 -6.23
C ASN A 25 -52.03 33.39 -5.93
N GLN A 26 -52.89 32.43 -5.56
CA GLN A 26 -52.53 31.03 -5.51
C GLN A 26 -52.30 30.61 -6.97
N LEU A 27 -51.06 30.77 -7.43
CA LEU A 27 -50.61 30.24 -8.71
C LEU A 27 -50.96 28.76 -8.70
N SER A 28 -51.96 28.34 -9.46
CA SER A 28 -52.41 26.95 -9.46
C SER A 28 -51.23 26.06 -9.85
N LEU A 29 -50.71 25.29 -8.89
CA LEU A 29 -49.61 24.35 -9.15
C LEU A 29 -50.09 23.34 -10.19
N GLN A 30 -49.63 23.49 -11.44
CA GLN A 30 -49.94 22.55 -12.51
C GLN A 30 -49.05 21.32 -12.37
N VAL A 31 -49.59 20.28 -11.73
CA VAL A 31 -48.94 18.98 -11.57
C VAL A 31 -49.41 18.04 -12.70
N PRO A 32 -48.56 17.15 -13.24
CA PRO A 32 -48.97 16.20 -14.28
C PRO A 32 -50.19 15.35 -13.88
N GLN A 33 -51.04 15.00 -14.86
CA GLN A 33 -52.28 14.23 -14.67
C GLN A 33 -52.10 12.95 -13.83
N LYS A 34 -50.92 12.32 -13.89
CA LYS A 34 -50.58 11.12 -13.11
C LYS A 34 -50.55 11.33 -11.58
N TYR A 35 -50.67 12.57 -11.09
CA TYR A 35 -50.68 12.94 -9.67
C TYR A 35 -51.96 13.66 -9.24
N GLU A 36 -53.02 13.67 -10.04
CA GLU A 36 -54.29 14.36 -9.74
C GLU A 36 -54.95 13.91 -8.42
N ASP A 37 -54.64 12.70 -7.94
CA ASP A 37 -55.20 12.10 -6.72
C ASP A 37 -54.27 12.15 -5.48
N TYR A 38 -53.22 12.98 -5.50
CA TYR A 38 -52.25 13.09 -4.40
C TYR A 38 -52.48 14.34 -3.53
N ASP A 39 -52.26 14.21 -2.21
CA ASP A 39 -52.22 15.35 -1.28
C ASP A 39 -50.88 16.11 -1.40
N ILE A 40 -50.91 17.44 -1.38
CA ILE A 40 -49.75 18.34 -1.57
C ILE A 40 -49.27 18.95 -0.24
N ILE A 41 -47.95 18.88 0.03
CA ILE A 41 -47.27 19.58 1.14
C ILE A 41 -46.03 20.32 0.58
N GLU A 42 -45.83 21.59 0.93
CA GLU A 42 -44.67 22.41 0.49
C GLU A 42 -43.40 22.10 1.29
N GLU A 43 -42.30 21.65 0.67
CA GLU A 43 -40.94 21.67 1.27
C GLU A 43 -39.79 21.52 0.25
N LEU A 44 -38.61 22.08 0.61
CA LEU A 44 -37.27 21.95 0.00
C LEU A 44 -37.07 22.59 -1.38
N GLN A 45 -36.06 23.45 -1.51
CA GLN A 45 -35.63 24.02 -2.80
C GLN A 45 -35.15 22.90 -3.74
N CYS A 46 -35.53 22.98 -5.03
CA CYS A 46 -35.07 22.01 -6.00
C CYS A 46 -33.60 22.22 -6.35
N PHE A 47 -32.73 21.35 -5.84
CA PHE A 47 -31.28 21.40 -6.10
C PHE A 47 -30.88 21.26 -7.57
N ASN A 48 -31.77 20.78 -8.44
CA ASN A 48 -31.46 20.60 -9.87
C ASN A 48 -31.64 21.90 -10.67
N CYS A 49 -32.72 22.64 -10.43
CA CYS A 49 -33.01 23.86 -11.20
C CYS A 49 -32.84 25.14 -10.39
N ASN A 50 -32.81 25.06 -9.07
CA ASN A 50 -32.74 26.18 -8.12
C ASN A 50 -33.85 27.24 -8.28
N GLN A 51 -34.86 26.98 -9.12
CA GLN A 51 -35.91 27.93 -9.47
C GLN A 51 -37.19 27.71 -8.66
N HIS A 52 -37.61 26.46 -8.44
CA HIS A 52 -38.81 26.11 -7.65
C HIS A 52 -38.46 25.18 -6.49
N THR A 53 -39.41 24.95 -5.57
CA THR A 53 -39.34 23.89 -4.55
C THR A 53 -39.79 22.54 -5.11
N PHE A 54 -39.41 21.46 -4.42
CA PHE A 54 -40.10 20.19 -4.56
C PHE A 54 -41.45 20.27 -3.84
N ILE A 55 -42.42 19.55 -4.36
CA ILE A 55 -43.72 19.38 -3.72
C ILE A 55 -43.82 17.93 -3.30
N GLN A 56 -44.19 17.68 -2.05
CA GLN A 56 -44.46 16.33 -1.58
C GLN A 56 -45.88 15.95 -1.94
N LEU A 57 -46.00 14.87 -2.70
CA LEU A 57 -47.22 14.24 -3.16
C LEU A 57 -47.41 12.93 -2.39
N ASN A 58 -48.53 12.78 -1.67
CA ASN A 58 -48.85 11.56 -0.94
C ASN A 58 -50.06 10.83 -1.55
N LYS A 59 -49.90 9.53 -1.84
CA LYS A 59 -51.01 8.64 -2.21
C LYS A 59 -51.15 7.53 -1.19
N LYS A 60 -52.29 7.54 -0.49
CA LYS A 60 -52.67 6.53 0.49
C LYS A 60 -53.50 5.44 -0.19
N SER A 61 -53.16 4.19 0.05
CA SER A 61 -53.93 3.01 -0.37
C SER A 61 -53.92 1.97 0.73
N LEU A 62 -54.91 1.06 0.72
CA LEU A 62 -55.06 -0.04 1.70
C LEU A 62 -53.81 -0.93 1.84
N LEU A 63 -52.96 -0.98 0.81
CA LEU A 63 -51.78 -1.88 0.74
C LEU A 63 -50.43 -1.14 0.72
N SER A 64 -50.41 0.16 0.44
CA SER A 64 -49.15 0.92 0.36
C SER A 64 -49.37 2.41 0.53
N ASN A 65 -48.40 3.09 1.14
CA ASN A 65 -48.29 4.54 1.17
C ASN A 65 -47.17 4.94 0.22
N LYS A 66 -47.50 5.68 -0.83
CA LYS A 66 -46.52 6.18 -1.80
C LYS A 66 -46.30 7.67 -1.56
N VAL A 67 -45.03 8.06 -1.38
CA VAL A 67 -44.62 9.45 -1.21
C VAL A 67 -43.69 9.81 -2.36
N VAL A 68 -44.05 10.84 -3.12
CA VAL A 68 -43.29 11.33 -4.27
C VAL A 68 -42.94 12.81 -4.04
N TYR A 69 -41.72 13.19 -4.37
CA TYR A 69 -41.28 14.60 -4.40
C TYR A 69 -41.19 15.02 -5.86
N TYR A 70 -41.86 16.10 -6.27
CA TYR A 70 -41.93 16.55 -7.66
C TYR A 70 -41.62 18.03 -7.80
N CYS A 71 -40.71 18.40 -8.71
CA CYS A 71 -40.45 19.80 -9.04
C CYS A 71 -41.25 20.22 -10.28
N THR A 72 -42.07 21.27 -10.15
CA THR A 72 -42.89 21.80 -11.26
C THR A 72 -42.09 22.50 -12.35
N ASN A 73 -40.85 22.93 -12.09
CA ASN A 73 -40.04 23.62 -13.07
C ASN A 73 -39.24 22.66 -13.97
N CYS A 74 -38.48 21.74 -13.38
CA CYS A 74 -37.59 20.85 -14.13
C CYS A 74 -38.10 19.42 -14.29
N GLY A 75 -39.31 19.13 -13.80
CA GLY A 75 -39.94 17.81 -13.89
C GLY A 75 -39.23 16.71 -13.11
N MET A 76 -38.18 17.05 -12.34
CA MET A 76 -37.46 16.09 -11.52
C MET A 76 -38.39 15.51 -10.44
N SER A 77 -38.40 14.18 -10.32
CA SER A 77 -39.26 13.49 -9.38
C SER A 77 -38.58 12.32 -8.69
N PHE A 78 -38.80 12.18 -7.39
CA PHE A 78 -38.25 11.11 -6.55
C PHE A 78 -39.34 10.37 -5.80
N GLU A 79 -39.24 9.05 -5.72
CA GLU A 79 -40.07 8.21 -4.87
C GLU A 79 -39.32 7.87 -3.58
N LYS A 80 -39.93 8.13 -2.42
CA LYS A 80 -39.34 7.79 -1.12
C LYS A 80 -39.38 6.27 -0.91
N GLN A 81 -38.24 5.69 -0.56
CA GLN A 81 -38.06 4.26 -0.29
C GLN A 81 -37.24 4.07 0.99
N GLY A 82 -37.92 3.73 2.09
CA GLY A 82 -37.29 3.67 3.41
C GLY A 82 -36.70 5.03 3.80
N ASN A 83 -35.38 5.06 4.02
CA ASN A 83 -34.63 6.27 4.36
C ASN A 83 -34.02 6.99 3.13
N GLY A 84 -34.24 6.48 1.92
CA GLY A 84 -33.69 7.02 0.69
C GLY A 84 -34.77 7.39 -0.33
N PHE A 85 -34.30 7.79 -1.51
CA PHE A 85 -35.09 8.34 -2.60
C PHE A 85 -34.60 7.72 -3.90
N LYS A 86 -35.54 7.30 -4.75
CA LYS A 86 -35.25 6.77 -6.08
C LYS A 86 -35.73 7.77 -7.13
N LEU A 87 -34.86 8.13 -8.09
CA LEU A 87 -35.24 8.99 -9.21
C LEU A 87 -36.30 8.27 -10.06
N VAL A 88 -37.42 8.95 -10.29
CA VAL A 88 -38.54 8.44 -11.10
C VAL A 88 -38.55 9.06 -12.49
N ASP A 89 -38.32 10.37 -12.57
CA ASP A 89 -38.40 11.12 -13.82
C ASP A 89 -37.62 12.44 -13.71
N ILE A 90 -37.21 13.00 -14.85
CA ILE A 90 -36.64 14.34 -14.99
C ILE A 90 -36.77 14.80 -16.45
N SER A 91 -37.08 16.08 -16.67
CA SER A 91 -37.20 16.62 -18.03
C SER A 91 -35.87 16.68 -18.77
N ASP A 92 -34.80 17.13 -18.11
CA ASP A 92 -33.45 17.15 -18.69
C ASP A 92 -32.75 15.79 -18.53
N LYS A 93 -32.62 15.08 -19.65
CA LYS A 93 -31.94 13.77 -19.74
C LYS A 93 -30.50 13.88 -20.23
N SER A 94 -29.98 15.08 -20.47
CA SER A 94 -28.63 15.28 -21.01
C SER A 94 -27.53 14.92 -19.99
N ASN A 95 -27.82 15.00 -18.70
CA ASN A 95 -26.88 14.62 -17.66
C ASN A 95 -26.86 13.10 -17.46
N ARG A 96 -25.76 12.46 -17.90
CA ARG A 96 -25.53 11.02 -17.80
C ARG A 96 -25.60 10.47 -16.36
N MET A 97 -25.44 11.31 -15.34
CA MET A 97 -25.55 10.88 -13.95
C MET A 97 -26.97 10.39 -13.62
N TRP A 98 -28.00 10.92 -14.26
CA TRP A 98 -29.37 10.43 -14.08
C TRP A 98 -29.50 8.98 -14.52
N GLU A 99 -28.92 8.62 -15.66
CA GLU A 99 -28.90 7.24 -16.14
C GLU A 99 -28.06 6.33 -15.24
N LEU A 100 -26.92 6.83 -14.75
CA LEU A 100 -26.01 6.05 -13.89
C LEU A 100 -26.64 5.70 -12.54
N TYR A 101 -27.51 6.58 -12.01
CA TYR A 101 -28.11 6.45 -10.68
C TYR A 101 -29.61 6.13 -10.68
N ASN A 102 -30.30 6.06 -11.83
CA ASN A 102 -31.78 5.90 -11.90
C ASN A 102 -32.34 4.64 -11.20
N LEU A 103 -31.55 3.57 -11.08
CA LEU A 103 -31.94 2.34 -10.39
C LEU A 103 -31.52 2.33 -8.91
N LYS A 104 -30.75 3.33 -8.45
CA LYS A 104 -30.26 3.39 -7.08
C LYS A 104 -31.24 4.15 -6.19
N THR A 105 -31.31 3.72 -4.93
CA THR A 105 -32.01 4.43 -3.86
C THR A 105 -30.94 5.10 -3.00
N LEU A 106 -30.89 6.43 -3.06
CA LEU A 106 -29.86 7.25 -2.41
C LEU A 106 -30.47 8.24 -1.44
N THR A 107 -29.68 8.75 -0.50
CA THR A 107 -30.11 9.81 0.41
C THR A 107 -30.30 11.13 -0.32
N TRP A 108 -31.04 12.06 0.28
CA TRP A 108 -31.23 13.39 -0.28
C TRP A 108 -29.91 14.15 -0.51
N PRO A 109 -28.97 14.17 0.45
CA PRO A 109 -27.66 14.82 0.23
C PRO A 109 -26.82 14.19 -0.89
N GLU A 110 -26.96 12.87 -1.11
CA GLU A 110 -26.30 12.21 -2.25
C GLU A 110 -26.85 12.69 -3.59
N TRP A 111 -28.18 12.81 -3.72
CA TRP A 111 -28.81 13.32 -4.95
C TRP A 111 -28.47 14.77 -5.23
N GLU A 112 -28.48 15.63 -4.21
CA GLU A 112 -28.04 17.02 -4.31
C GLU A 112 -26.58 17.10 -4.76
N ARG A 113 -25.70 16.30 -4.17
CA ARG A 113 -24.29 16.27 -4.57
C ARG A 113 -24.10 15.75 -6.00
N ILE A 114 -24.86 14.74 -6.43
CA ILE A 114 -24.84 14.23 -7.82
C ILE A 114 -25.31 15.31 -8.80
N ALA A 115 -26.36 16.05 -8.46
CA ALA A 115 -26.84 17.16 -9.30
C ALA A 115 -25.79 18.25 -9.50
N ASN A 116 -24.96 18.47 -8.49
CA ASN A 116 -23.85 19.41 -8.50
C ASN A 116 -22.53 18.80 -9.05
N GLY A 117 -22.59 17.65 -9.72
CA GLY A 117 -21.44 17.03 -10.40
C GLY A 117 -20.57 16.10 -9.54
N GLY A 118 -21.00 15.77 -8.32
CA GLY A 118 -20.35 14.81 -7.45
C GLY A 118 -20.83 13.36 -7.64
N LEU A 119 -20.45 12.48 -6.70
CA LEU A 119 -20.76 11.04 -6.71
C LEU A 119 -21.60 10.64 -5.50
N SER A 120 -22.28 9.49 -5.56
CA SER A 120 -22.85 8.87 -4.35
C SER A 120 -21.76 8.49 -3.35
N ASP A 121 -22.11 8.26 -2.09
CA ASP A 121 -21.12 7.93 -1.05
C ASP A 121 -20.35 6.65 -1.40
N LYS A 122 -21.08 5.66 -1.94
CA LYS A 122 -20.49 4.39 -2.40
C LYS A 122 -19.50 4.59 -3.54
N ASP A 123 -19.88 5.36 -4.55
CA ASP A 123 -19.05 5.53 -5.75
C ASP A 123 -17.83 6.43 -5.45
N GLN A 124 -17.99 7.41 -4.55
CA GLN A 124 -16.88 8.20 -4.03
C GLN A 124 -15.87 7.32 -3.27
N ALA A 125 -16.35 6.46 -2.36
CA ALA A 125 -15.48 5.54 -1.62
C ALA A 125 -14.74 4.57 -2.55
N GLU A 126 -15.39 4.10 -3.62
CA GLU A 126 -14.75 3.24 -4.61
C GLU A 126 -13.64 3.98 -5.38
N LYS A 127 -13.91 5.22 -5.81
CA LYS A 127 -12.91 6.08 -6.47
C LYS A 127 -11.71 6.35 -5.56
N ASP A 128 -11.96 6.68 -4.29
CA ASP A 128 -10.89 6.96 -3.32
C ASP A 128 -10.03 5.72 -3.07
N LYS A 129 -10.65 4.53 -3.01
CA LYS A 129 -9.93 3.26 -2.92
C LYS A 129 -9.06 3.01 -4.15
N GLN A 130 -9.57 3.26 -5.35
CA GLN A 130 -8.80 3.10 -6.60
C GLN A 130 -7.61 4.06 -6.64
N LEU A 131 -7.81 5.33 -6.27
CA LEU A 131 -6.75 6.33 -6.19
C LEU A 131 -5.68 5.93 -5.17
N ALA A 132 -6.07 5.39 -4.02
CA ALA A 132 -5.12 4.90 -3.02
C ALA A 132 -4.29 3.72 -3.54
N ILE A 133 -4.89 2.79 -4.29
CA ILE A 133 -4.19 1.68 -4.93
C ILE A 133 -3.20 2.18 -5.97
N GLU A 134 -3.59 3.14 -6.80
CA GLU A 134 -2.72 3.72 -7.83
C GLU A 134 -1.52 4.43 -7.23
N LYS A 135 -1.74 5.27 -6.21
CA LYS A 135 -0.67 5.93 -5.46
C LYS A 135 0.30 4.94 -4.79
N GLN A 136 -0.21 3.84 -4.26
CA GLN A 136 0.63 2.78 -3.69
C GLN A 136 1.51 2.11 -4.76
N LYS A 137 0.95 1.81 -5.94
CA LYS A 137 1.71 1.23 -7.07
C LYS A 137 2.81 2.17 -7.56
N GLU A 138 2.52 3.46 -7.64
CA GLU A 138 3.52 4.46 -8.04
C GLU A 138 4.68 4.51 -7.03
N LEU A 139 4.37 4.52 -5.73
CA LEU A 139 5.39 4.48 -4.68
C LEU A 139 6.22 3.20 -4.70
N GLU A 140 5.59 2.04 -4.92
CA GLU A 140 6.28 0.76 -5.02
C GLU A 140 7.20 0.71 -6.25
N LEU A 141 6.73 1.21 -7.40
CA LEU A 141 7.53 1.32 -8.61
C LEU A 141 8.74 2.23 -8.41
N GLN A 142 8.54 3.37 -7.75
CA GLN A 142 9.63 4.29 -7.44
C GLN A 142 10.66 3.64 -6.50
N ARG A 143 10.21 2.98 -5.44
CA ARG A 143 11.09 2.24 -4.52
C ARG A 143 11.87 1.16 -5.27
N LYS A 144 11.25 0.43 -6.19
CA LYS A 144 11.93 -0.60 -7.00
C LYS A 144 13.04 0.00 -7.87
N LYS A 145 12.80 1.15 -8.50
CA LYS A 145 13.81 1.86 -9.30
C LYS A 145 14.98 2.31 -8.43
N ASP A 146 14.71 2.91 -7.27
CA ASP A 146 15.76 3.33 -6.34
C ASP A 146 16.61 2.14 -5.90
N LEU A 147 15.97 1.02 -5.54
CA LEU A 147 16.67 -0.21 -5.15
C LEU A 147 17.61 -0.71 -6.25
N GLU A 148 17.16 -0.69 -7.50
CA GLU A 148 17.96 -1.12 -8.64
C GLU A 148 19.20 -0.22 -8.81
N ILE A 149 19.04 1.10 -8.68
CA ILE A 149 20.14 2.06 -8.73
C ILE A 149 21.13 1.79 -7.59
N VAL A 150 20.67 1.70 -6.33
CA VAL A 150 21.55 1.41 -5.17
C VAL A 150 22.39 0.16 -5.43
N VAL A 151 21.75 -0.93 -5.85
CA VAL A 151 22.43 -2.23 -6.06
C VAL A 151 23.47 -2.13 -7.18
N GLN A 152 23.16 -1.43 -8.26
CA GLN A 152 24.10 -1.24 -9.38
C GLN A 152 25.31 -0.38 -8.97
N GLU A 153 25.09 0.76 -8.31
CA GLU A 153 26.18 1.64 -7.85
C GLU A 153 27.05 0.96 -6.80
N LEU A 154 26.45 0.19 -5.88
CA LEU A 154 27.19 -0.63 -4.92
C LEU A 154 28.07 -1.65 -5.62
N ALA A 155 27.52 -2.38 -6.59
CA ALA A 155 28.25 -3.43 -7.30
C ALA A 155 29.42 -2.89 -8.13
N LYS A 156 29.32 -1.65 -8.62
CA LYS A 156 30.41 -0.95 -9.31
C LYS A 156 31.46 -0.35 -8.37
N GLY A 157 31.16 -0.28 -7.07
CA GLY A 157 32.04 0.36 -6.08
C GLY A 157 31.99 1.88 -6.12
N GLU A 158 30.95 2.47 -6.71
CA GLU A 158 30.75 3.93 -6.85
C GLU A 158 30.16 4.54 -5.55
N VAL A 159 29.56 3.71 -4.70
CA VAL A 159 29.04 4.14 -3.39
C VAL A 159 30.15 4.22 -2.35
N ASN A 160 30.31 5.39 -1.74
CA ASN A 160 31.24 5.59 -0.65
C ASN A 160 30.69 5.03 0.68
N LEU A 161 30.98 3.76 0.95
CA LEU A 161 30.62 3.12 2.21
C LEU A 161 31.47 3.69 3.37
N LYS A 162 30.80 4.08 4.46
CA LYS A 162 31.50 4.57 5.65
C LYS A 162 32.22 3.43 6.36
N PRO A 163 33.48 3.63 6.82
CA PRO A 163 34.16 2.65 7.64
C PRO A 163 33.38 2.31 8.91
N VAL A 164 33.40 1.04 9.32
CA VAL A 164 32.73 0.55 10.52
C VAL A 164 33.70 -0.09 11.50
N SER A 165 33.34 -0.09 12.78
CA SER A 165 34.07 -0.86 13.79
C SER A 165 33.85 -2.36 13.57
N SER A 166 34.91 -3.15 13.77
CA SER A 166 34.93 -4.59 13.53
C SER A 166 35.73 -5.31 14.62
N PRO A 167 35.34 -6.53 15.01
CA PRO A 167 36.13 -7.36 15.94
C PRO A 167 37.40 -7.94 15.29
N VAL A 168 37.63 -7.70 14.00
CA VAL A 168 38.77 -8.27 13.26
C VAL A 168 39.99 -7.34 13.34
N ILE A 169 41.16 -7.91 13.58
CA ILE A 169 42.43 -7.20 13.42
C ILE A 169 42.67 -6.92 11.93
N LEU A 170 42.59 -5.65 11.56
CA LEU A 170 42.77 -5.16 10.20
C LEU A 170 44.27 -5.12 9.83
N LYS A 171 44.60 -5.55 8.61
CA LYS A 171 45.95 -5.46 8.06
C LYS A 171 46.27 -4.02 7.61
N LYS A 172 47.53 -3.74 7.28
CA LYS A 172 47.93 -2.46 6.68
C LYS A 172 47.05 -2.13 5.47
N ASN A 173 46.52 -0.90 5.41
CA ASN A 173 45.61 -0.41 4.36
C ASN A 173 44.35 -1.27 4.20
N GLU A 174 43.87 -1.90 5.27
CA GLU A 174 42.60 -2.63 5.30
C GLU A 174 41.56 -1.84 6.08
N THR A 175 40.36 -1.70 5.52
CA THR A 175 39.24 -0.97 6.12
C THR A 175 38.00 -1.85 6.08
N ALA A 176 37.30 -1.97 7.22
CA ALA A 176 36.03 -2.66 7.30
C ALA A 176 34.88 -1.73 6.91
N TYR A 177 33.97 -2.21 6.07
CA TYR A 177 32.78 -1.47 5.61
C TYR A 177 31.47 -2.12 6.06
N LEU A 178 31.51 -3.40 6.42
CA LEU A 178 30.35 -4.09 6.97
C LEU A 178 30.78 -5.00 8.12
N SER A 179 30.01 -5.01 9.21
CA SER A 179 30.23 -5.86 10.37
C SER A 179 28.88 -6.28 10.96
N LEU A 180 28.47 -7.51 10.68
CA LEU A 180 27.15 -8.05 11.02
C LEU A 180 27.29 -9.12 12.11
N PRO A 181 26.81 -8.88 13.35
CA PRO A 181 26.79 -9.92 14.38
C PRO A 181 25.67 -10.94 14.13
N ASN A 182 25.71 -12.07 14.84
CA ASN A 182 24.67 -13.11 14.85
C ASN A 182 24.38 -13.75 13.47
N ILE A 183 25.38 -13.79 12.59
CA ILE A 183 25.30 -14.48 11.31
C ILE A 183 25.58 -15.97 11.52
N THR A 184 24.84 -16.83 10.82
CA THR A 184 25.04 -18.28 10.88
C THR A 184 25.89 -18.73 9.70
N LEU A 185 26.99 -19.43 10.00
CA LEU A 185 27.83 -20.11 9.01
C LEU A 185 27.34 -21.56 8.86
N SER A 186 27.04 -21.98 7.63
CA SER A 186 26.67 -23.36 7.30
C SER A 186 27.54 -23.93 6.18
N GLU A 187 27.73 -25.26 6.16
CA GLU A 187 28.47 -25.98 5.12
C GLU A 187 27.81 -27.34 4.82
N PRO A 188 27.94 -27.88 3.61
CA PRO A 188 27.53 -29.25 3.31
C PRO A 188 28.30 -30.30 4.14
N ARG A 189 27.56 -31.22 4.74
CA ARG A 189 28.08 -32.40 5.43
C ARG A 189 27.34 -33.65 4.98
N ALA A 190 28.10 -34.67 4.59
CA ALA A 190 27.58 -35.99 4.32
C ALA A 190 27.01 -36.61 5.60
N VAL A 191 25.70 -36.89 5.60
CA VAL A 191 25.05 -37.65 6.67
C VAL A 191 25.00 -39.11 6.27
N ARG A 192 25.59 -39.98 7.09
CA ARG A 192 25.48 -41.44 6.92
C ARG A 192 24.28 -41.93 7.73
N VAL A 193 23.24 -42.42 7.05
CA VAL A 193 22.14 -43.12 7.71
C VAL A 193 22.46 -44.62 7.67
N SER A 194 22.79 -45.21 8.83
CA SER A 194 22.85 -46.66 9.00
C SER A 194 21.50 -47.14 9.54
N LYS A 195 20.69 -47.82 8.72
CA LYS A 195 19.58 -48.63 9.22
C LYS A 195 20.16 -49.91 9.83
N SER A 196 20.53 -49.85 11.10
CA SER A 196 20.75 -51.04 11.93
C SER A 196 19.43 -51.34 12.65
N GLY A 197 18.90 -52.54 12.48
CA GLY A 197 17.75 -53.01 13.25
C GLY A 197 18.14 -53.08 14.73
N GLY A 198 17.61 -52.18 15.54
CA GLY A 198 17.83 -52.16 16.99
C GLY A 198 18.03 -50.74 17.51
N TYR A 199 17.04 -50.27 18.27
CA TYR A 199 17.08 -49.16 19.24
C TYR A 199 18.17 -48.09 19.03
N GLY A 200 17.81 -46.98 18.37
CA GLY A 200 18.68 -45.81 18.27
C GLY A 200 17.94 -44.56 17.85
N THR A 201 17.81 -43.60 18.77
CA THR A 201 17.08 -42.34 18.62
C THR A 201 17.68 -41.48 17.50
N SER A 202 16.92 -41.23 16.43
CA SER A 202 17.34 -40.33 15.34
C SER A 202 16.99 -38.88 15.69
N TYR A 203 18.00 -38.03 15.87
CA TYR A 203 17.77 -36.59 16.00
C TYR A 203 17.75 -35.94 14.61
N ARG A 204 16.60 -35.38 14.21
CA ARG A 204 16.45 -34.51 13.04
C ARG A 204 16.63 -33.05 13.48
N PHE A 205 17.61 -32.34 12.94
CA PHE A 205 17.77 -30.91 13.18
C PHE A 205 18.09 -30.15 11.88
N ALA A 206 17.05 -29.83 11.11
CA ALA A 206 16.79 -28.57 10.39
C ALA A 206 15.72 -28.82 9.30
N LYS A 207 14.53 -28.24 9.45
CA LYS A 207 13.56 -28.13 8.34
C LYS A 207 14.05 -27.02 7.41
N GLY A 208 14.26 -27.29 6.12
CA GLY A 208 14.54 -26.21 5.18
C GLY A 208 14.81 -26.55 3.71
N PHE A 209 15.41 -27.70 3.38
CA PHE A 209 15.72 -28.02 1.97
C PHE A 209 15.59 -29.52 1.71
N SER A 210 14.71 -29.90 0.78
CA SER A 210 14.54 -31.28 0.32
C SER A 210 14.99 -31.36 -1.13
N VAL A 211 16.07 -32.10 -1.41
CA VAL A 211 16.42 -32.53 -2.77
C VAL A 211 15.90 -33.95 -2.94
N HIS A 212 14.94 -34.15 -3.84
CA HIS A 212 14.45 -35.48 -4.20
C HIS A 212 15.35 -36.07 -5.28
N SER A 213 15.90 -37.27 -5.03
CA SER A 213 16.41 -38.16 -6.07
C SER A 213 15.72 -39.52 -5.94
N GLY A 214 15.16 -40.00 -7.04
CA GLY A 214 14.34 -41.21 -7.11
C GLY A 214 15.14 -42.52 -7.08
N VAL A 215 14.43 -43.55 -6.60
CA VAL A 215 14.46 -45.00 -6.87
C VAL A 215 15.81 -45.68 -7.13
N GLY A 216 16.21 -46.55 -6.19
CA GLY A 216 17.17 -47.64 -6.44
C GLY A 216 17.85 -48.13 -5.16
N GLU A 217 17.59 -49.40 -4.81
CA GLU A 217 18.30 -50.34 -3.92
C GLU A 217 19.11 -49.82 -2.70
N SER A 218 18.86 -50.46 -1.55
CA SER A 218 19.57 -50.31 -0.27
C SER A 218 21.10 -50.32 -0.38
N ARG A 219 21.68 -49.16 -0.65
CA ARG A 219 23.06 -48.77 -0.32
C ARG A 219 22.97 -47.64 0.70
N SER A 220 23.95 -47.54 1.60
CA SER A 220 24.04 -46.38 2.48
C SER A 220 24.23 -45.14 1.60
N VAL A 221 23.14 -44.41 1.32
CA VAL A 221 23.18 -43.20 0.51
C VAL A 221 23.61 -42.07 1.43
N SER A 222 24.87 -41.65 1.30
CA SER A 222 25.31 -40.38 1.87
C SER A 222 24.58 -39.25 1.16
N HIS A 223 23.72 -38.55 1.88
CA HIS A 223 23.14 -37.30 1.39
C HIS A 223 23.90 -36.15 2.03
N ASP A 224 24.25 -35.13 1.24
CA ASP A 224 24.83 -33.90 1.76
C ASP A 224 23.71 -33.01 2.31
N GLU A 225 23.69 -32.80 3.62
CA GLU A 225 22.81 -31.83 4.27
C GLU A 225 23.60 -30.55 4.58
N ILE A 226 22.97 -29.39 4.40
CA ILE A 226 23.54 -28.10 4.79
C ILE A 226 23.41 -27.97 6.31
N MET A 227 24.53 -28.08 7.02
CA MET A 227 24.56 -28.06 8.47
C MET A 227 25.08 -26.72 8.98
N ALA A 228 24.37 -26.13 9.94
CA ALA A 228 24.85 -24.97 10.68
C ALA A 228 26.09 -25.36 11.51
N ILE A 229 27.21 -24.69 11.25
CA ILE A 229 28.49 -24.96 11.87
C ILE A 229 28.70 -24.06 13.08
N ASP A 230 28.39 -22.77 12.92
CA ASP A 230 28.66 -21.77 13.94
C ASP A 230 27.77 -20.53 13.79
N THR A 231 27.75 -19.68 14.82
CA THR A 231 27.16 -18.34 14.77
C THR A 231 28.18 -17.33 15.25
N GLY A 232 28.30 -16.21 14.55
CA GLY A 232 29.39 -15.26 14.76
C GLY A 232 29.19 -13.93 14.03
N THR A 233 30.28 -13.20 13.87
CA THR A 233 30.30 -11.90 13.17
C THR A 233 30.81 -12.07 11.75
N PHE A 234 30.04 -11.61 10.78
CA PHE A 234 30.41 -11.55 9.36
C PHE A 234 30.88 -10.14 9.01
N VAL A 235 32.06 -10.03 8.42
CA VAL A 235 32.74 -8.76 8.17
C VAL A 235 33.15 -8.70 6.70
N ILE A 236 32.91 -7.56 6.05
CA ILE A 236 33.41 -7.26 4.71
C ILE A 236 34.39 -6.10 4.81
N THR A 237 35.59 -6.28 4.26
CA THR A 237 36.62 -5.25 4.12
C THR A 237 36.92 -4.97 2.66
N ASN A 238 37.75 -3.97 2.38
CA ASN A 238 38.33 -3.75 1.04
C ASN A 238 39.29 -4.87 0.56
N LYS A 239 39.55 -5.92 1.36
CA LYS A 239 40.50 -6.99 1.02
C LYS A 239 39.91 -8.39 1.11
N ARG A 240 39.01 -8.62 2.06
CA ARG A 240 38.52 -9.97 2.38
C ARG A 240 37.14 -9.94 3.01
N VAL A 241 36.45 -11.07 2.85
CA VAL A 241 35.29 -11.45 3.65
C VAL A 241 35.78 -12.30 4.81
N ILE A 242 35.38 -11.95 6.03
CA ILE A 242 35.78 -12.66 7.25
C ILE A 242 34.53 -13.07 8.01
N PHE A 243 34.54 -14.28 8.56
CA PHE A 243 33.60 -14.71 9.58
C PHE A 243 34.37 -15.09 10.83
N VAL A 244 33.97 -14.54 11.96
CA VAL A 244 34.54 -14.84 13.28
C VAL A 244 33.43 -15.44 14.14
N GLY A 245 33.45 -16.76 14.29
CA GLY A 245 32.61 -17.51 15.21
C GLY A 245 33.39 -18.11 16.37
N ASN A 246 32.69 -18.70 17.33
CA ASN A 246 33.28 -19.29 18.53
C ASN A 246 34.02 -20.61 18.26
N LYS A 247 33.57 -21.38 17.26
CA LYS A 247 34.11 -22.69 16.88
C LYS A 247 34.91 -22.63 15.59
N LYS A 248 34.51 -21.75 14.67
CA LYS A 248 35.11 -21.66 13.34
C LYS A 248 35.24 -20.22 12.90
N SER A 249 36.41 -19.90 12.37
CA SER A 249 36.65 -18.66 11.64
C SER A 249 36.89 -18.96 10.16
N VAL A 250 36.42 -18.07 9.30
CA VAL A 250 36.61 -18.13 7.85
C VAL A 250 37.23 -16.82 7.41
N ASN A 251 38.23 -16.90 6.54
CA ASN A 251 38.86 -15.76 5.90
C ASN A 251 38.95 -16.05 4.40
N ILE A 252 38.32 -15.18 3.60
CA ILE A 252 38.22 -15.30 2.15
C ILE A 252 38.79 -14.02 1.55
N ASP A 253 39.98 -14.10 0.96
CA ASP A 253 40.49 -13.00 0.14
C ASP A 253 39.52 -12.74 -1.01
N LEU A 254 39.16 -11.47 -1.25
CA LEU A 254 38.19 -11.12 -2.28
C LEU A 254 38.59 -11.63 -3.68
N LYS A 255 39.90 -11.64 -3.96
CA LYS A 255 40.49 -12.15 -5.23
C LYS A 255 40.30 -13.65 -5.45
N LYS A 256 39.96 -14.43 -4.41
CA LYS A 256 39.80 -15.89 -4.48
C LYS A 256 38.33 -16.32 -4.54
N ILE A 257 37.39 -15.38 -4.55
CA ILE A 257 35.97 -15.68 -4.68
C ILE A 257 35.70 -16.11 -6.13
N LEU A 258 35.20 -17.33 -6.30
CA LEU A 258 34.87 -17.91 -7.61
C LEU A 258 33.42 -17.61 -8.01
N SER A 259 32.50 -17.76 -7.06
CA SER A 259 31.08 -17.53 -7.31
C SER A 259 30.35 -17.15 -6.02
N MET A 260 29.24 -16.45 -6.19
CA MET A 260 28.34 -16.06 -5.10
C MET A 260 26.89 -16.27 -5.50
N THR A 261 26.15 -17.01 -4.67
CA THR A 261 24.70 -17.23 -4.83
C THR A 261 23.95 -16.47 -3.76
N VAL A 262 22.92 -15.74 -4.17
CA VAL A 262 22.12 -14.86 -3.29
C VAL A 262 20.89 -15.58 -2.77
N TYR A 263 20.54 -15.30 -1.52
CA TYR A 263 19.32 -15.76 -0.86
C TYR A 263 18.65 -14.60 -0.15
N LYS A 264 17.36 -14.75 0.19
CA LYS A 264 16.62 -13.71 0.91
C LYS A 264 17.26 -13.36 2.26
N ASP A 265 17.79 -14.35 2.96
CA ASP A 265 18.37 -14.19 4.29
C ASP A 265 19.91 -14.27 4.31
N GLY A 266 20.57 -14.36 3.16
CA GLY A 266 22.00 -14.67 3.14
C GLY A 266 22.65 -14.75 1.78
N ILE A 267 23.91 -15.14 1.79
CA ILE A 267 24.72 -15.37 0.59
C ILE A 267 25.53 -16.65 0.79
N SER A 268 25.78 -17.38 -0.29
CA SER A 268 26.80 -18.42 -0.30
C SER A 268 27.99 -18.00 -1.14
N ILE A 269 29.17 -18.41 -0.71
CA ILE A 269 30.45 -18.09 -1.35
C ILE A 269 31.17 -19.40 -1.65
N GLN A 270 31.58 -19.54 -2.91
CA GLN A 270 32.54 -20.55 -3.34
C GLN A 270 33.87 -19.86 -3.64
N ARG A 271 34.97 -20.48 -3.23
CA ARG A 271 36.31 -19.91 -3.36
C ARG A 271 37.34 -20.94 -3.79
N GLU A 272 38.47 -20.45 -4.28
CA GLU A 272 39.61 -21.29 -4.63
C GLU A 272 40.07 -22.16 -3.45
N ASN A 273 40.59 -23.34 -3.77
CA ASN A 273 41.16 -24.28 -2.81
C ASN A 273 40.19 -24.75 -1.71
N LYS A 274 38.88 -24.58 -1.91
CA LYS A 274 37.86 -25.12 -1.01
C LYS A 274 36.69 -25.72 -1.81
N GLN A 275 36.49 -27.02 -1.63
CA GLN A 275 35.40 -27.75 -2.29
C GLN A 275 34.02 -27.42 -1.69
N LYS A 276 33.96 -27.20 -0.37
CA LYS A 276 32.69 -26.95 0.33
C LYS A 276 32.27 -25.49 0.24
N ILE A 277 31.07 -25.26 -0.28
CA ILE A 277 30.42 -23.95 -0.31
C ILE A 277 30.14 -23.49 1.12
N GLU A 278 30.42 -22.21 1.39
CA GLU A 278 30.20 -21.57 2.69
C GLU A 278 28.94 -20.70 2.59
N TYR A 279 27.96 -20.93 3.47
CA TYR A 279 26.70 -20.18 3.52
C TYR A 279 26.70 -19.25 4.73
N PHE A 280 26.34 -17.98 4.52
CA PHE A 280 26.23 -16.95 5.55
C PHE A 280 24.80 -16.43 5.59
N THR A 281 24.01 -16.83 6.60
CA THR A 281 22.58 -16.52 6.70
C THR A 281 22.24 -15.64 7.90
N LYS A 282 20.99 -15.14 7.95
CA LYS A 282 20.47 -14.12 8.89
C LYS A 282 20.98 -12.71 8.65
N THR A 283 21.46 -12.43 7.44
CA THR A 283 21.95 -11.10 7.02
C THR A 283 20.81 -10.07 6.97
N ASN A 284 19.62 -10.50 6.52
CA ASN A 284 18.40 -9.68 6.44
C ASN A 284 17.81 -9.20 7.78
N ARG A 285 18.40 -9.62 8.92
CA ARG A 285 18.07 -9.08 10.25
C ARG A 285 18.75 -7.74 10.53
N HIS A 286 19.70 -7.38 9.67
CA HIS A 286 20.42 -6.11 9.70
C HIS A 286 19.91 -5.24 8.56
N SER A 287 20.00 -3.93 8.75
CA SER A 287 19.69 -2.96 7.69
C SER A 287 20.83 -1.99 7.48
N MET A 288 20.86 -1.39 6.30
CA MET A 288 21.75 -0.29 5.96
C MET A 288 20.94 0.81 5.28
N ASP A 289 21.29 2.04 5.60
CA ASP A 289 20.65 3.22 5.02
C ASP A 289 21.39 3.67 3.77
N PHE A 290 20.63 3.95 2.71
CA PHE A 290 21.13 4.49 1.45
C PHE A 290 20.36 5.75 1.08
N THR A 291 21.04 6.76 0.55
CA THR A 291 20.41 8.01 0.10
C THR A 291 20.53 8.14 -1.41
N ILE A 292 19.40 8.19 -2.11
CA ILE A 292 19.31 8.43 -3.56
C ILE A 292 18.35 9.59 -3.79
N ASP A 293 18.76 10.59 -4.58
CA ASP A 293 17.97 11.79 -4.88
C ASP A 293 17.36 12.45 -3.62
N GLY A 294 18.14 12.52 -2.54
CA GLY A 294 17.71 13.07 -1.25
C GLY A 294 16.75 12.18 -0.44
N ARG A 295 16.39 10.98 -0.95
CA ARG A 295 15.50 10.03 -0.28
C ARG A 295 16.34 8.96 0.42
N THR A 296 16.17 8.84 1.73
CA THR A 296 16.85 7.82 2.53
C THR A 296 16.00 6.57 2.64
N HIS A 297 16.57 5.44 2.28
CA HIS A 297 15.97 4.11 2.35
C HIS A 297 16.74 3.26 3.35
N SER A 298 16.06 2.76 4.38
CA SER A 298 16.62 1.71 5.25
C SER A 298 16.27 0.34 4.66
N LEU A 299 17.29 -0.39 4.23
CA LEU A 299 17.13 -1.61 3.45
C LEU A 299 17.66 -2.82 4.21
N PRO A 300 16.88 -3.91 4.33
CA PRO A 300 17.40 -5.14 4.92
C PRO A 300 18.54 -5.66 4.06
N LEU A 301 19.62 -6.09 4.70
CA LEU A 301 20.81 -6.62 4.04
C LEU A 301 20.57 -8.05 3.56
N GLU A 302 19.65 -8.22 2.61
CA GLU A 302 19.43 -9.48 1.90
C GLU A 302 20.64 -9.83 1.02
N GLY A 303 20.70 -11.06 0.52
CA GLY A 303 21.86 -11.60 -0.19
C GLY A 303 22.33 -10.78 -1.39
N TYR A 304 21.42 -10.13 -2.11
CA TYR A 304 21.78 -9.29 -3.26
C TYR A 304 22.51 -8.01 -2.84
N PHE A 305 22.18 -7.41 -1.71
CA PHE A 305 22.94 -6.27 -1.15
C PHE A 305 24.33 -6.71 -0.70
N ILE A 306 24.41 -7.82 0.03
CA ILE A 306 25.70 -8.37 0.45
C ILE A 306 26.59 -8.65 -0.76
N LYS A 307 26.04 -9.28 -1.81
CA LYS A 307 26.75 -9.52 -3.07
C LYS A 307 27.21 -8.23 -3.73
N ALA A 308 26.34 -7.22 -3.82
CA ALA A 308 26.68 -5.92 -4.42
C ALA A 308 27.82 -5.23 -3.65
N ILE A 309 27.78 -5.23 -2.31
CA ILE A 309 28.86 -4.69 -1.48
C ILE A 309 30.19 -5.42 -1.76
N ILE A 310 30.18 -6.76 -1.79
CA ILE A 310 31.38 -7.56 -2.09
C ILE A 310 31.91 -7.26 -3.49
N LEU A 311 31.04 -7.18 -4.50
CA LEU A 311 31.41 -6.85 -5.87
C LEU A 311 32.03 -5.45 -5.97
N GLY A 312 31.46 -4.46 -5.28
CA GLY A 312 32.04 -3.12 -5.24
C GLY A 312 33.42 -3.08 -4.59
N GLN A 313 33.65 -3.90 -3.57
CA GLN A 313 35.00 -4.04 -3.01
C GLN A 313 35.96 -4.72 -3.99
N ILE A 314 35.50 -5.72 -4.76
CA ILE A 314 36.29 -6.38 -5.80
C ILE A 314 36.63 -5.42 -6.94
N ALA A 315 35.69 -4.58 -7.37
CA ALA A 315 35.90 -3.60 -8.44
C ALA A 315 36.99 -2.57 -8.12
N ASN A 316 37.23 -2.33 -6.82
CA ASN A 316 38.21 -1.37 -6.30
C ASN A 316 39.57 -2.00 -5.89
N LEU A 317 39.82 -3.28 -6.19
CA LEU A 317 41.07 -4.01 -5.85
C LEU A 317 42.24 -3.75 -6.79
#